data_AF-A0A5P3A730-F1
#
_entry.id   AF-A0A5P3A730-F1
#
_cell.length_a   1.000
_cell.length_b   1.000
_cell.length_c   1.000
_cell.angle_alpha   90.00
_cell.angle_beta   90.00
_cell.angle_gamma   90.00
#
_symmetry.space_group_name_H-M   'P 1'
#
loop_
_entity.id
_entity.type
_entity.pdbx_description
1 polymer ?
#
loop_
_entity_poly.entity_id
_entity_poly.type
_entity_poly.pdbx_seq_one_letter_code
_entity_poly.pdbx_strand_id
1 'polypeptide(L)'
;MVEIADIEDRESLEAWLKDQPREVAVWIALRAAARVLPVWWDAVLTDDWAHKRDLTALPVLRSLLLSSVAAVGPTEDSNATAHAADRAAYAARAARAAADVTADATAHAAARAARAAAHAAADADRAAYAAAYAAAAAADAAADSDLVWAAIRLDVEQTAGGYVPDTLALWPDSKGPLEEQWRAIVWQVTNSEEAEGWQFWIEWYDALLDGRPMLGDAARTWEMLEEIALIDDATWDAGPEVVNPVIREIWDLYRLREEVAALCAEKEQLLAGRASAEARSHNQPPELVDTEPEMARQVEVIWAGLDAAQDELEQEVPDKHVLQRTAEEMLAALKAVAGYCAKVGDAVVMSAAKVGGGAVGTAILDHVANNGRLFQFAKDLFQYAVGG
;
A
#
# COMPACT_ATOMS: atom_id res chain seq x y z
N MET A 1 -11.54 36.19 -2.51
CA MET A 1 -11.04 35.12 -1.64
C MET A 1 -12.23 34.65 -0.84
N VAL A 2 -12.63 33.41 -1.02
CA VAL A 2 -13.70 32.76 -0.23
C VAL A 2 -13.07 32.38 1.11
N GLU A 3 -13.70 32.75 2.22
CA GLU A 3 -13.26 32.29 3.53
C GLU A 3 -13.57 30.80 3.67
N ILE A 4 -12.69 30.02 4.31
CA ILE A 4 -12.86 28.56 4.42
C ILE A 4 -14.19 28.19 5.08
N ALA A 5 -14.63 28.98 6.06
CA ALA A 5 -15.90 28.79 6.75
C ALA A 5 -17.12 28.92 5.82
N ASP A 6 -16.99 29.65 4.71
CA ASP A 6 -18.07 29.88 3.73
C ASP A 6 -18.12 28.78 2.64
N ILE A 7 -17.25 27.77 2.71
CA ILE A 7 -17.27 26.63 1.78
C ILE A 7 -18.33 25.63 2.26
N GLU A 8 -19.54 25.79 1.74
CA GLU A 8 -20.71 24.98 2.07
C GLU A 8 -21.28 24.23 0.86
N ASP A 9 -20.80 24.55 -0.34
CA ASP A 9 -21.33 24.03 -1.58
C ASP A 9 -20.27 23.96 -2.69
N ARG A 10 -20.71 23.46 -3.86
CA ARG A 10 -19.88 23.29 -5.04
C ARG A 10 -19.30 24.62 -5.53
N GLU A 11 -20.13 25.65 -5.59
CA GLU A 11 -19.80 26.95 -6.15
C GLU A 11 -18.74 27.67 -5.31
N SER A 12 -18.89 27.65 -3.97
CA SER A 12 -17.93 28.21 -3.02
C SER A 12 -16.59 27.47 -3.04
N LEU A 13 -16.61 26.13 -3.11
CA LEU A 13 -15.38 25.33 -3.25
C LEU A 13 -14.67 25.60 -4.58
N GLU A 14 -15.39 25.62 -5.71
CA GLU A 14 -14.79 25.91 -7.02
C GLU A 14 -14.15 27.29 -7.05
N ALA A 15 -14.82 28.28 -6.46
CA ALA A 15 -14.29 29.64 -6.37
C ALA A 15 -13.00 29.72 -5.56
N TRP A 16 -12.88 28.93 -4.49
CA TRP A 16 -11.64 28.83 -3.71
C TRP A 16 -10.52 28.12 -4.50
N LEU A 17 -10.83 27.00 -5.14
CA LEU A 17 -9.87 26.16 -5.87
C LEU A 17 -9.24 26.83 -7.10
N LYS A 18 -9.92 27.81 -7.72
CA LYS A 18 -9.39 28.55 -8.88
C LYS A 18 -8.10 29.31 -8.59
N ASP A 19 -7.87 29.65 -7.33
CA ASP A 19 -6.67 30.37 -6.88
C ASP A 19 -5.61 29.42 -6.29
N GLN A 20 -5.80 28.09 -6.37
CA GLN A 20 -4.90 27.07 -5.81
C GLN A 20 -4.07 26.36 -6.88
N PRO A 21 -2.94 25.72 -6.49
CA PRO A 21 -2.23 24.78 -7.35
C PRO A 21 -3.13 23.64 -7.83
N ARG A 22 -2.84 23.09 -9.01
CA ARG A 22 -3.58 21.96 -9.60
C ARG A 22 -3.58 20.77 -8.64
N GLU A 23 -2.44 20.50 -8.03
CA GLU A 23 -2.20 19.38 -7.12
C GLU A 23 -3.18 19.41 -5.94
N VAL A 24 -3.45 20.60 -5.39
CA VAL A 24 -4.45 20.81 -4.32
C VAL A 24 -5.85 20.45 -4.82
N ALA A 25 -6.23 20.86 -6.03
CA ALA A 25 -7.53 20.52 -6.60
C ALA A 25 -7.67 19.01 -6.83
N VAL A 26 -6.66 18.36 -7.43
CA VAL A 26 -6.67 16.91 -7.67
C VAL A 26 -6.75 16.14 -6.36
N TRP A 27 -5.99 16.55 -5.34
CA TRP A 27 -6.00 15.92 -4.03
C TRP A 27 -7.35 16.05 -3.31
N ILE A 28 -7.99 17.23 -3.36
CA ILE A 28 -9.34 17.42 -2.82
C ILE A 28 -10.36 16.54 -3.56
N ALA A 29 -10.25 16.44 -4.89
CA ALA A 29 -11.12 15.60 -5.70
C ALA A 29 -10.99 14.11 -5.34
N LEU A 30 -9.75 13.62 -5.22
CA LEU A 30 -9.42 12.27 -4.75
C LEU A 30 -10.09 11.99 -3.41
N ARG A 31 -9.87 12.87 -2.42
CA ARG A 31 -10.35 12.64 -1.06
C ARG A 31 -11.86 12.69 -0.96
N ALA A 32 -12.51 13.61 -1.66
CA ALA A 32 -13.96 13.63 -1.78
C ALA A 32 -14.50 12.30 -2.34
N ALA A 33 -13.91 11.81 -3.44
CA ALA A 33 -14.36 10.57 -4.06
C ALA A 33 -14.04 9.32 -3.23
N ALA A 34 -12.87 9.26 -2.59
CA ALA A 34 -12.47 8.16 -1.72
C ALA A 34 -13.42 8.00 -0.52
N ARG A 35 -13.96 9.10 0.04
CA ARG A 35 -14.92 9.05 1.15
C ARG A 35 -16.19 8.26 0.85
N VAL A 36 -16.55 8.14 -0.42
CA VAL A 36 -17.76 7.42 -0.87
C VAL A 36 -17.43 6.18 -1.72
N LEU A 37 -16.16 5.76 -1.77
CA LEU A 37 -15.74 4.52 -2.42
C LEU A 37 -16.54 3.29 -1.92
N PRO A 38 -16.76 3.12 -0.58
CA PRO A 38 -17.52 1.97 -0.09
C PRO A 38 -18.92 1.85 -0.67
N VAL A 39 -19.57 2.98 -1.01
CA VAL A 39 -20.91 2.97 -1.63
C VAL A 39 -20.90 2.26 -2.98
N TRP A 40 -19.91 2.54 -3.83
CA TRP A 40 -19.78 1.86 -5.13
C TRP A 40 -19.38 0.40 -4.96
N TRP A 41 -18.40 0.13 -4.09
CA TRP A 41 -17.86 -1.21 -3.91
C TRP A 41 -18.92 -2.17 -3.34
N ASP A 42 -19.68 -1.74 -2.35
CA ASP A 42 -20.79 -2.52 -1.81
C ASP A 42 -21.87 -2.81 -2.88
N ALA A 43 -22.23 -1.80 -3.69
CA ALA A 43 -23.22 -1.97 -4.75
C ALA A 43 -22.78 -3.04 -5.79
N VAL A 44 -21.51 -3.06 -6.21
CA VAL A 44 -21.03 -4.07 -7.16
C VAL A 44 -20.87 -5.47 -6.56
N LEU A 45 -20.83 -5.60 -5.23
CA LEU A 45 -20.78 -6.88 -4.53
C LEU A 45 -22.17 -7.44 -4.18
N THR A 46 -23.16 -6.57 -3.99
CA THR A 46 -24.44 -6.95 -3.39
C THR A 46 -25.63 -6.80 -4.33
N ASP A 47 -25.57 -5.86 -5.28
CA ASP A 47 -26.73 -5.56 -6.10
C ASP A 47 -26.82 -6.40 -7.38
N ASP A 48 -27.99 -6.99 -7.55
CA ASP A 48 -28.43 -7.70 -8.76
C ASP A 48 -28.13 -6.95 -10.07
N TRP A 49 -28.29 -5.63 -10.06
CA TRP A 49 -28.16 -4.82 -11.27
C TRP A 49 -26.72 -4.68 -11.74
N ALA A 50 -25.77 -4.69 -10.79
CA ALA A 50 -24.35 -4.62 -11.05
C ALA A 50 -23.84 -5.98 -11.54
N HIS A 51 -24.22 -7.06 -10.86
CA HIS A 51 -23.91 -8.43 -11.29
C HIS A 51 -24.41 -8.76 -12.70
N LYS A 52 -25.65 -8.35 -13.05
CA LYS A 52 -26.21 -8.57 -14.40
C LYS A 52 -25.45 -7.85 -15.51
N ARG A 53 -24.61 -6.88 -15.16
CA ARG A 53 -23.81 -6.06 -16.08
C ARG A 53 -22.31 -6.32 -15.95
N ASP A 54 -21.93 -7.30 -15.13
CA ASP A 54 -20.53 -7.67 -14.91
C ASP A 54 -19.67 -6.47 -14.46
N LEU A 55 -20.25 -5.65 -13.57
CA LEU A 55 -19.56 -4.47 -13.04
C LEU A 55 -18.67 -4.86 -11.86
N THR A 56 -17.53 -4.19 -11.77
CA THR A 56 -16.54 -4.41 -10.70
C THR A 56 -16.16 -3.09 -10.04
N ALA A 57 -15.44 -3.17 -8.92
CA ALA A 57 -14.91 -1.98 -8.24
C ALA A 57 -13.74 -1.34 -9.01
N LEU A 58 -13.11 -2.10 -9.92
CA LEU A 58 -11.84 -1.77 -10.56
C LEU A 58 -11.83 -0.40 -11.28
N PRO A 59 -12.85 0.01 -12.08
CA PRO A 59 -12.80 1.30 -12.77
C PRO A 59 -12.80 2.50 -11.80
N VAL A 60 -13.50 2.37 -10.67
CA VAL A 60 -13.56 3.40 -9.63
C VAL A 60 -12.25 3.42 -8.84
N LEU A 61 -11.73 2.26 -8.45
CA LEU A 61 -10.43 2.14 -7.78
C LEU A 61 -9.28 2.70 -8.61
N ARG A 62 -9.21 2.33 -9.90
CA ARG A 62 -8.23 2.86 -10.84
C ARG A 62 -8.30 4.39 -10.97
N SER A 63 -9.52 4.95 -11.02
CA SER A 63 -9.72 6.40 -11.08
C SER A 63 -9.14 7.11 -9.85
N LEU A 64 -9.34 6.54 -8.65
CA LEU A 64 -8.81 7.09 -7.42
C LEU A 64 -7.29 6.92 -7.32
N LEU A 65 -6.74 5.74 -7.66
CA LEU A 65 -5.29 5.50 -7.71
C LEU A 65 -4.58 6.53 -8.60
N LEU A 66 -5.05 6.71 -9.84
CA LEU A 66 -4.47 7.68 -10.77
C LEU A 66 -4.58 9.12 -10.26
N SER A 67 -5.67 9.44 -9.56
CA SER A 67 -5.83 10.75 -8.92
C SER A 67 -4.85 10.94 -7.75
N SER A 68 -4.52 9.88 -7.00
CA SER A 68 -3.49 9.96 -5.95
C SER A 68 -2.10 10.20 -6.48
N VAL A 69 -1.71 9.54 -7.58
CA VAL A 69 -0.40 9.75 -8.21
C VAL A 69 -0.32 11.18 -8.78
N ALA A 70 -1.37 11.63 -9.48
CA ALA A 70 -1.40 12.98 -10.07
C ALA A 70 -1.41 14.13 -9.03
N ALA A 71 -1.80 13.86 -7.78
CA ALA A 71 -1.84 14.85 -6.71
C ALA A 71 -0.47 15.17 -6.10
N VAL A 72 0.50 14.26 -6.18
CA VAL A 72 1.80 14.38 -5.47
C VAL A 72 2.85 15.14 -6.29
N GLY A 73 2.65 15.27 -7.59
CA GLY A 73 3.47 16.11 -8.45
C GLY A 73 3.57 15.55 -9.86
N PRO A 74 4.27 16.27 -10.77
CA PRO A 74 4.52 15.76 -12.10
C PRO A 74 5.41 14.51 -12.00
N THR A 75 4.83 13.35 -12.30
CA THR A 75 5.59 12.14 -12.65
C THR A 75 6.53 12.46 -13.81
N GLU A 76 7.66 11.76 -13.93
CA GLU A 76 8.57 11.92 -15.08
C GLU A 76 7.81 11.73 -16.41
N ASP A 77 6.69 10.97 -16.37
CA ASP A 77 5.73 10.79 -17.45
C ASP A 77 4.34 11.36 -17.13
N SER A 78 4.29 12.65 -16.77
CA SER A 78 3.03 13.38 -16.47
C SER A 78 1.97 13.26 -17.58
N ASN A 79 2.39 13.02 -18.83
CA ASN A 79 1.47 12.81 -19.95
C ASN A 79 0.85 11.41 -19.95
N ALA A 80 1.62 10.36 -19.64
CA ALA A 80 1.07 9.00 -19.52
C ALA A 80 0.07 8.91 -18.37
N THR A 81 0.39 9.45 -17.19
CA THR A 81 -0.54 9.45 -16.05
C THR A 81 -1.82 10.23 -16.36
N ALA A 82 -1.74 11.37 -17.04
CA ALA A 82 -2.92 12.13 -17.47
C ALA A 82 -3.76 11.36 -18.50
N HIS A 83 -3.13 10.66 -19.45
CA HIS A 83 -3.83 9.82 -20.42
C HIS A 83 -4.55 8.65 -19.74
N ALA A 84 -3.87 7.94 -18.85
CA ALA A 84 -4.44 6.87 -18.06
C ALA A 84 -5.62 7.37 -17.21
N ALA A 85 -5.52 8.58 -16.63
CA ALA A 85 -6.60 9.21 -15.88
C ALA A 85 -7.84 9.49 -16.76
N ASP A 86 -7.67 9.99 -17.99
CA ASP A 86 -8.79 10.19 -18.92
C ASP A 86 -9.47 8.86 -19.28
N ARG A 87 -8.67 7.81 -19.53
CA ARG A 87 -9.15 6.45 -19.79
C ARG A 87 -9.93 5.88 -18.60
N ALA A 88 -9.41 6.00 -17.38
CA ALA A 88 -10.11 5.60 -16.16
C ALA A 88 -11.42 6.39 -15.97
N ALA A 89 -11.42 7.69 -16.27
CA ALA A 89 -12.62 8.51 -16.22
C ALA A 89 -13.69 8.08 -17.24
N TYR A 90 -13.28 7.59 -18.41
CA TYR A 90 -14.18 7.00 -19.41
C TYR A 90 -14.78 5.67 -18.91
N ALA A 91 -13.98 4.80 -18.30
CA ALA A 91 -14.48 3.56 -17.70
C ALA A 91 -15.46 3.83 -16.53
N ALA A 92 -15.12 4.77 -15.64
CA ALA A 92 -16.01 5.21 -14.56
C ALA A 92 -17.30 5.86 -15.07
N ARG A 93 -17.30 6.48 -16.26
CA ARG A 93 -18.52 6.97 -16.92
C ARG A 93 -19.46 5.82 -17.29
N ALA A 94 -18.93 4.69 -17.77
CA ALA A 94 -19.75 3.53 -18.10
C ALA A 94 -20.40 2.93 -16.85
N ALA A 95 -19.61 2.78 -15.77
CA ALA A 95 -20.09 2.41 -14.44
C ALA A 95 -21.24 3.33 -13.96
N ARG A 96 -21.03 4.65 -14.02
CA ARG A 96 -22.06 5.65 -13.67
C ARG A 96 -23.33 5.51 -14.50
N ALA A 97 -23.19 5.32 -15.81
CA ALA A 97 -24.35 5.19 -16.71
C ALA A 97 -25.15 3.93 -16.41
N ALA A 98 -24.50 2.84 -15.98
CA ALA A 98 -25.17 1.62 -15.58
C ALA A 98 -26.04 1.82 -14.32
N ALA A 99 -25.52 2.53 -13.31
CA ALA A 99 -26.27 2.86 -12.09
C ALA A 99 -27.43 3.85 -12.33
N ASP A 100 -27.27 4.79 -13.27
CA ASP A 100 -28.31 5.73 -13.66
C ASP A 100 -29.55 5.01 -14.24
N VAL A 101 -29.31 4.02 -15.11
CA VAL A 101 -30.38 3.21 -15.72
C VAL A 101 -31.18 2.42 -14.68
N THR A 102 -30.60 2.14 -13.52
CA THR A 102 -31.21 1.33 -12.46
C THR A 102 -31.79 2.19 -11.33
N ALA A 103 -31.69 3.51 -11.45
CA ALA A 103 -32.13 4.50 -10.46
C ALA A 103 -31.48 4.35 -9.08
N ASP A 104 -30.27 3.77 -9.02
CA ASP A 104 -29.45 3.80 -7.80
C ASP A 104 -28.69 5.14 -7.73
N ALA A 105 -29.33 6.12 -7.10
CA ALA A 105 -28.80 7.47 -7.00
C ALA A 105 -27.48 7.53 -6.20
N THR A 106 -27.33 6.68 -5.18
CA THR A 106 -26.16 6.63 -4.31
C THR A 106 -24.94 6.05 -5.03
N ALA A 107 -25.07 4.89 -5.67
CA ALA A 107 -24.00 4.29 -6.47
C ALA A 107 -23.65 5.18 -7.69
N HIS A 108 -24.65 5.80 -8.31
CA HIS A 108 -24.45 6.78 -9.37
C HIS A 108 -23.58 7.95 -8.89
N ALA A 109 -23.90 8.54 -7.75
CA ALA A 109 -23.19 9.68 -7.19
C ALA A 109 -21.75 9.30 -6.79
N ALA A 110 -21.53 8.12 -6.20
CA ALA A 110 -20.19 7.61 -5.89
C ALA A 110 -19.32 7.41 -7.14
N ALA A 111 -19.84 6.73 -8.17
CA ALA A 111 -19.12 6.57 -9.44
C ALA A 111 -18.85 7.91 -10.14
N ARG A 112 -19.76 8.88 -10.00
CA ARG A 112 -19.61 10.24 -10.52
C ARG A 112 -18.50 11.01 -9.80
N ALA A 113 -18.35 10.84 -8.49
CA ALA A 113 -17.28 11.45 -7.71
C ALA A 113 -15.90 10.92 -8.17
N ALA A 114 -15.75 9.60 -8.30
CA ALA A 114 -14.51 8.99 -8.76
C ALA A 114 -14.15 9.39 -10.19
N ARG A 115 -15.14 9.45 -11.10
CA ARG A 115 -14.93 9.98 -12.44
C ARG A 115 -14.46 11.43 -12.41
N ALA A 116 -15.05 12.27 -11.56
CA ALA A 116 -14.68 13.68 -11.47
C ALA A 116 -13.25 13.85 -10.91
N ALA A 117 -12.83 13.02 -9.96
CA ALA A 117 -11.44 12.96 -9.50
C ALA A 117 -10.46 12.63 -10.63
N ALA A 118 -10.74 11.59 -11.42
CA ALA A 118 -9.90 11.25 -12.58
C ALA A 118 -9.89 12.34 -13.66
N HIS A 119 -11.00 13.06 -13.88
CA HIS A 119 -11.02 14.24 -14.76
C HIS A 119 -10.15 15.39 -14.22
N ALA A 120 -10.13 15.61 -12.91
CA ALA A 120 -9.25 16.61 -12.29
C ALA A 120 -7.77 16.24 -12.52
N ALA A 121 -7.44 14.96 -12.41
CA ALA A 121 -6.11 14.43 -12.68
C ALA A 121 -5.74 14.54 -14.17
N ALA A 122 -6.66 14.33 -15.10
CA ALA A 122 -6.39 14.35 -16.54
C ALA A 122 -6.26 15.77 -17.14
N ASP A 123 -7.06 16.74 -16.67
CA ASP A 123 -7.20 18.06 -17.29
C ASP A 123 -6.87 19.17 -16.28
N ALA A 124 -5.65 19.71 -16.37
CA ALA A 124 -5.16 20.78 -15.51
C ALA A 124 -6.05 22.03 -15.54
N ASP A 125 -6.59 22.41 -16.70
CA ASP A 125 -7.41 23.61 -16.86
C ASP A 125 -8.79 23.45 -16.20
N ARG A 126 -9.22 22.21 -15.95
CA ARG A 126 -10.51 21.87 -15.34
C ARG A 126 -10.39 21.31 -13.94
N ALA A 127 -9.18 21.20 -13.38
CA ALA A 127 -8.95 20.58 -12.09
C ALA A 127 -9.83 21.17 -10.97
N ALA A 128 -9.90 22.50 -10.86
CA ALA A 128 -10.74 23.18 -9.87
C ALA A 128 -12.24 22.85 -10.02
N TYR A 129 -12.76 22.90 -11.24
CA TYR A 129 -14.16 22.57 -11.53
C TYR A 129 -14.47 21.09 -11.24
N ALA A 130 -13.59 20.19 -11.70
CA ALA A 130 -13.76 18.75 -11.53
C ALA A 130 -13.68 18.34 -10.06
N ALA A 131 -12.79 18.96 -9.29
CA ALA A 131 -12.66 18.76 -7.84
C ALA A 131 -13.91 19.21 -7.08
N ALA A 132 -14.43 20.41 -7.38
CA ALA A 132 -15.68 20.87 -6.78
C ALA A 132 -16.87 19.95 -7.14
N TYR A 133 -16.88 19.44 -8.38
CA TYR A 133 -17.90 18.48 -8.81
C TYR A 133 -17.78 17.11 -8.12
N ALA A 134 -16.56 16.65 -7.84
CA ALA A 134 -16.31 15.43 -7.07
C ALA A 134 -16.81 15.57 -5.63
N ALA A 135 -16.52 16.71 -4.99
CA ALA A 135 -17.03 17.07 -3.66
C ALA A 135 -18.57 17.05 -3.59
N ALA A 136 -19.23 17.73 -4.53
CA ALA A 136 -20.69 17.73 -4.58
C ALA A 136 -21.27 16.33 -4.82
N ALA A 137 -20.65 15.54 -5.71
CA ALA A 137 -21.09 14.18 -5.97
C ALA A 137 -20.87 13.25 -4.77
N ALA A 138 -19.82 13.45 -3.97
CA ALA A 138 -19.60 12.73 -2.73
C ALA A 138 -20.65 13.11 -1.67
N ALA A 139 -20.99 14.38 -1.54
CA ALA A 139 -22.07 14.84 -0.66
C ALA A 139 -23.42 14.23 -1.05
N ASP A 140 -23.73 14.14 -2.35
CA ASP A 140 -24.95 13.49 -2.87
C ASP A 140 -24.99 11.97 -2.61
N ALA A 141 -23.83 11.31 -2.56
CA ALA A 141 -23.74 9.86 -2.30
C ALA A 141 -23.79 9.52 -0.80
N ALA A 142 -23.42 10.46 0.07
CA ALA A 142 -23.41 10.26 1.51
C ALA A 142 -24.81 10.39 2.12
N ALA A 143 -25.05 9.64 3.19
CA ALA A 143 -26.27 9.80 3.99
C ALA A 143 -26.29 11.15 4.74
N ASP A 144 -25.12 11.72 5.01
CA ASP A 144 -24.93 12.99 5.70
C ASP A 144 -23.98 13.91 4.89
N SER A 145 -24.59 14.82 4.13
CA SER A 145 -23.87 15.81 3.32
C SER A 145 -23.06 16.79 4.17
N ASP A 146 -23.53 17.15 5.36
CA ASP A 146 -22.87 18.14 6.22
C ASP A 146 -21.53 17.60 6.75
N LEU A 147 -21.48 16.29 7.07
CA LEU A 147 -20.24 15.62 7.43
C LEU A 147 -19.22 15.62 6.28
N VAL A 148 -19.66 15.42 5.03
CA VAL A 148 -18.77 15.48 3.86
C VAL A 148 -18.20 16.88 3.68
N TRP A 149 -19.04 17.92 3.73
CA TRP A 149 -18.57 19.31 3.62
C TRP A 149 -17.68 19.74 4.78
N ALA A 150 -17.93 19.25 6.00
CA ALA A 150 -17.04 19.48 7.13
C ALA A 150 -15.65 18.87 6.90
N ALA A 151 -15.59 17.64 6.38
CA ALA A 151 -14.32 16.99 6.04
C ALA A 151 -13.59 17.69 4.88
N ILE A 152 -14.33 18.20 3.87
CA ILE A 152 -13.77 19.01 2.78
C ILE A 152 -13.19 20.32 3.30
N ARG A 153 -13.87 21.02 4.21
CA ARG A 153 -13.33 22.23 4.82
C ARG A 153 -12.01 21.95 5.56
N LEU A 154 -11.92 20.83 6.29
CA LEU A 154 -10.66 20.43 6.92
C LEU A 154 -9.56 20.18 5.89
N ASP A 155 -9.86 19.49 4.78
CA ASP A 155 -8.89 19.29 3.69
C ASP A 155 -8.40 20.63 3.11
N VAL A 156 -9.31 21.59 2.93
CA VAL A 156 -9.00 22.95 2.49
C VAL A 156 -8.10 23.67 3.51
N GLU A 157 -8.36 23.55 4.81
CA GLU A 157 -7.51 24.11 5.86
C GLU A 157 -6.09 23.55 5.81
N GLN A 158 -5.95 22.22 5.63
CA GLN A 158 -4.65 21.56 5.57
C GLN A 158 -3.84 21.91 4.31
N THR A 159 -4.52 22.28 3.23
CA THR A 159 -3.90 22.61 1.94
C THR A 159 -3.82 24.11 1.65
N ALA A 160 -4.26 24.98 2.57
CA ALA A 160 -4.27 26.43 2.39
C ALA A 160 -2.87 27.03 2.12
N GLY A 161 -1.80 26.33 2.47
CA GLY A 161 -0.41 26.68 2.14
C GLY A 161 0.02 26.33 0.71
N GLY A 162 -0.86 25.75 -0.12
CA GLY A 162 -0.57 25.33 -1.48
C GLY A 162 0.22 24.02 -1.59
N TYR A 163 0.31 23.23 -0.51
CA TYR A 163 0.97 21.93 -0.49
C TYR A 163 -0.03 20.83 -0.14
N VAL A 164 0.24 19.62 -0.64
CA VAL A 164 -0.54 18.42 -0.37
C VAL A 164 0.11 17.66 0.79
N PRO A 165 -0.62 17.30 1.86
CA PRO A 165 -0.10 16.46 2.93
C PRO A 165 0.20 15.03 2.46
N ASP A 166 1.35 14.49 2.84
CA ASP A 166 1.70 13.07 2.63
C ASP A 166 0.79 12.14 3.44
N THR A 167 0.39 12.58 4.64
CA THR A 167 -0.40 11.80 5.59
C THR A 167 -1.53 12.65 6.16
N LEU A 168 -2.76 12.23 5.89
CA LEU A 168 -3.96 12.81 6.49
C LEU A 168 -5.10 11.81 6.47
N ALA A 169 -5.64 11.47 7.64
CA ALA A 169 -6.78 10.56 7.76
C ALA A 169 -7.95 11.06 6.91
N LEU A 170 -8.66 10.15 6.25
CA LEU A 170 -9.73 10.54 5.32
C LEU A 170 -10.90 11.25 6.04
N TRP A 171 -11.12 10.90 7.30
CA TRP A 171 -12.15 11.49 8.17
C TRP A 171 -11.52 12.17 9.39
N PRO A 172 -12.04 13.33 9.84
CA PRO A 172 -11.47 14.10 10.95
C PRO A 172 -11.32 13.34 12.28
N ASP A 173 -12.20 12.38 12.55
CA ASP A 173 -12.21 11.52 13.74
C ASP A 173 -11.67 10.11 13.46
N SER A 174 -11.03 9.91 12.31
CA SER A 174 -10.56 8.63 11.78
C SER A 174 -11.66 7.58 11.56
N LYS A 175 -12.93 7.92 11.80
CA LYS A 175 -14.07 7.00 11.69
C LYS A 175 -15.14 7.63 10.82
N GLY A 176 -15.13 7.25 9.55
CA GLY A 176 -16.15 7.72 8.60
C GLY A 176 -17.53 7.13 8.85
N PRO A 177 -18.59 7.75 8.29
CA PRO A 177 -19.96 7.25 8.36
C PRO A 177 -20.16 5.86 7.70
N LEU A 178 -19.17 5.39 6.94
CA LEU A 178 -19.21 4.11 6.22
C LEU A 178 -18.37 3.01 6.90
N GLU A 179 -17.94 3.16 8.15
CA GLU A 179 -17.11 2.16 8.87
C GLU A 179 -17.75 0.76 8.89
N GLU A 180 -19.07 0.67 9.10
CA GLU A 180 -19.76 -0.63 9.10
C GLU A 180 -19.85 -1.24 7.71
N GLN A 181 -20.13 -0.42 6.69
CA GLN A 181 -20.18 -0.85 5.29
C GLN A 181 -18.81 -1.33 4.82
N TRP A 182 -17.74 -0.60 5.17
CA TRP A 182 -16.37 -1.00 4.86
C TRP A 182 -16.00 -2.34 5.47
N ARG A 183 -16.32 -2.57 6.75
CA ARG A 183 -16.10 -3.89 7.40
C ARG A 183 -16.84 -5.02 6.69
N ALA A 184 -18.05 -4.76 6.18
CA ALA A 184 -18.82 -5.75 5.43
C ALA A 184 -18.16 -6.07 4.07
N ILE A 185 -17.70 -5.05 3.34
CA ILE A 185 -16.95 -5.21 2.09
C ILE A 185 -15.70 -6.06 2.31
N VAL A 186 -14.86 -5.69 3.29
CA VAL A 186 -13.64 -6.44 3.61
C VAL A 186 -13.98 -7.90 3.92
N TRP A 187 -14.99 -8.13 4.77
CA TRP A 187 -15.41 -9.50 5.07
C TRP A 187 -15.84 -10.28 3.82
N GLN A 188 -16.63 -9.69 2.93
CA GLN A 188 -17.09 -10.37 1.71
C GLN A 188 -15.93 -10.68 0.76
N VAL A 189 -15.06 -9.70 0.51
CA VAL A 189 -13.93 -9.83 -0.41
C VAL A 189 -12.93 -10.85 0.10
N THR A 190 -12.54 -10.79 1.38
CA THR A 190 -11.57 -11.73 1.97
C THR A 190 -12.11 -13.17 2.06
N ASN A 191 -13.44 -13.36 2.07
CA ASN A 191 -14.05 -14.70 2.06
C ASN A 191 -14.46 -15.17 0.65
N SER A 192 -14.09 -14.43 -0.40
CA SER A 192 -14.33 -14.82 -1.80
C SER A 192 -13.19 -15.70 -2.36
N GLU A 193 -13.45 -16.38 -3.48
CA GLU A 193 -12.41 -17.16 -4.19
C GLU A 193 -11.30 -16.26 -4.77
N GLU A 194 -11.57 -14.97 -4.93
CA GLU A 194 -10.66 -13.97 -5.51
C GLU A 194 -9.93 -13.13 -4.46
N ALA A 195 -10.05 -13.49 -3.17
CA ALA A 195 -9.56 -12.69 -2.05
C ALA A 195 -8.13 -12.16 -2.23
N GLU A 196 -7.22 -13.00 -2.73
CA GLU A 196 -5.81 -12.66 -2.93
C GLU A 196 -5.61 -11.52 -3.95
N GLY A 197 -6.45 -11.42 -4.98
CA GLY A 197 -6.35 -10.37 -5.99
C GLY A 197 -6.77 -8.99 -5.48
N TRP A 198 -7.58 -8.93 -4.44
CA TRP A 198 -8.17 -7.67 -3.95
C TRP A 198 -7.47 -7.11 -2.70
N GLN A 199 -6.51 -7.85 -2.12
CA GLN A 199 -5.86 -7.45 -0.88
C GLN A 199 -5.12 -6.11 -1.00
N PHE A 200 -4.46 -5.84 -2.13
CA PHE A 200 -3.83 -4.54 -2.38
C PHE A 200 -4.81 -3.38 -2.20
N TRP A 201 -5.99 -3.49 -2.80
CA TRP A 201 -7.00 -2.44 -2.78
C TRP A 201 -7.59 -2.22 -1.39
N ILE A 202 -7.73 -3.29 -0.59
CA ILE A 202 -8.14 -3.20 0.81
C ILE A 202 -7.09 -2.45 1.61
N GLU A 203 -5.83 -2.87 1.56
CA GLU A 203 -4.74 -2.23 2.31
C GLU A 203 -4.51 -0.78 1.87
N TRP A 204 -4.65 -0.50 0.57
CA TRP A 204 -4.52 0.85 0.03
C TRP A 204 -5.62 1.77 0.54
N TYR A 205 -6.87 1.30 0.58
CA TYR A 205 -7.97 2.10 1.12
C TYR A 205 -7.91 2.25 2.64
N ASP A 206 -7.50 1.21 3.38
CA ASP A 206 -7.23 1.31 4.83
C ASP A 206 -6.12 2.34 5.11
N ALA A 207 -5.05 2.36 4.30
CA ALA A 207 -4.00 3.36 4.43
C ALA A 207 -4.51 4.79 4.21
N LEU A 208 -5.43 5.01 3.24
CA LEU A 208 -6.10 6.30 3.04
C LEU A 208 -7.00 6.68 4.22
N LEU A 209 -7.77 5.73 4.77
CA LEU A 209 -8.62 5.95 5.94
C LEU A 209 -7.81 6.40 7.15
N ASP A 210 -6.73 5.68 7.45
CA ASP A 210 -5.83 5.93 8.57
C ASP A 210 -4.95 7.18 8.35
N GLY A 211 -4.77 7.60 7.09
CA GLY A 211 -3.86 8.68 6.73
C GLY A 211 -2.40 8.29 6.87
N ARG A 212 -2.04 7.07 6.46
CA ARG A 212 -0.67 6.53 6.52
C ARG A 212 -0.19 6.14 5.11
N PRO A 213 1.13 6.10 4.87
CA PRO A 213 1.65 5.48 3.67
C PRO A 213 1.35 3.97 3.65
N MET A 214 1.34 3.35 2.46
CA MET A 214 1.17 1.89 2.32
C MET A 214 2.40 1.12 2.78
N LEU A 215 3.58 1.66 2.52
CA LEU A 215 4.87 1.16 2.97
C LEU A 215 5.37 2.04 4.12
N GLY A 216 6.33 1.58 4.91
CA GLY A 216 6.94 2.36 5.99
C GLY A 216 7.69 3.60 5.48
N ASP A 217 8.12 3.61 4.22
CA ASP A 217 8.66 4.76 3.51
C ASP A 217 7.64 5.37 2.51
N ALA A 218 7.37 6.66 2.68
CA ALA A 218 6.47 7.41 1.79
C ALA A 218 7.02 7.52 0.36
N ALA A 219 8.33 7.68 0.18
CA ALA A 219 8.94 7.77 -1.16
C ALA A 219 8.75 6.45 -1.92
N ARG A 220 9.02 5.31 -1.26
CA ARG A 220 8.78 3.98 -1.84
C ARG A 220 7.31 3.70 -2.10
N THR A 221 6.41 4.21 -1.25
CA THR A 221 4.97 4.14 -1.48
C THR A 221 4.62 4.81 -2.81
N TRP A 222 5.15 6.01 -3.07
CA TRP A 222 4.87 6.74 -4.31
C TRP A 222 5.47 6.07 -5.55
N GLU A 223 6.70 5.57 -5.48
CA GLU A 223 7.32 4.78 -6.57
C GLU A 223 6.43 3.57 -6.95
N MET A 224 5.97 2.81 -5.97
CA MET A 224 5.08 1.66 -6.18
C MET A 224 3.74 2.06 -6.80
N LEU A 225 3.10 3.11 -6.28
CA LEU A 225 1.80 3.56 -6.80
C LEU A 225 1.92 4.13 -8.22
N GLU A 226 3.04 4.80 -8.54
CA GLU A 226 3.36 5.27 -9.88
C GLU A 226 3.56 4.10 -10.84
N GLU A 227 4.32 3.07 -10.45
CA GLU A 227 4.51 1.86 -11.26
C GLU A 227 3.18 1.15 -11.56
N ILE A 228 2.29 1.03 -10.56
CA ILE A 228 0.95 0.48 -10.75
C ILE A 228 0.11 1.37 -11.68
N ALA A 229 0.18 2.69 -11.53
CA ALA A 229 -0.55 3.64 -12.37
C ALA A 229 -0.12 3.56 -13.85
N LEU A 230 1.14 3.21 -14.11
CA LEU A 230 1.73 3.09 -15.43
C LEU A 230 1.55 1.69 -16.07
N ILE A 231 0.89 0.74 -15.40
CA ILE A 231 0.44 -0.51 -16.05
C ILE A 231 -0.36 -0.16 -17.31
N ASP A 232 -0.08 -0.89 -18.39
CA ASP A 232 -0.66 -0.60 -19.69
C ASP A 232 -2.18 -0.71 -19.71
N ASP A 233 -2.82 0.14 -20.52
CA ASP A 233 -4.28 0.18 -20.63
C ASP A 233 -4.89 -1.16 -21.06
N ALA A 234 -4.20 -1.97 -21.85
CA ALA A 234 -4.74 -3.25 -22.30
C ALA A 234 -4.83 -4.26 -21.16
N THR A 235 -3.87 -4.25 -20.23
CA THR A 235 -3.92 -5.03 -18.98
C THR A 235 -5.08 -4.58 -18.10
N TRP A 236 -5.30 -3.27 -17.95
CA TRP A 236 -6.47 -2.76 -17.20
C TRP A 236 -7.80 -3.10 -17.88
N ASP A 237 -7.89 -2.97 -19.20
CA ASP A 237 -9.08 -3.24 -20.01
C ASP A 237 -9.41 -4.75 -20.03
N ALA A 238 -8.45 -5.62 -19.69
CA ALA A 238 -8.63 -7.07 -19.60
C ALA A 238 -9.37 -7.54 -18.33
N GLY A 239 -9.55 -6.65 -17.34
CA GLY A 239 -10.33 -6.93 -16.14
C GLY A 239 -9.51 -7.33 -14.91
N PRO A 240 -10.18 -7.47 -13.74
CA PRO A 240 -9.52 -7.71 -12.45
C PRO A 240 -8.72 -9.01 -12.41
N GLU A 241 -9.14 -10.05 -13.12
CA GLU A 241 -8.46 -11.36 -13.17
C GLU A 241 -7.08 -11.27 -13.81
N VAL A 242 -6.84 -10.24 -14.63
CA VAL A 242 -5.57 -10.01 -15.32
C VAL A 242 -4.75 -8.94 -14.60
N VAL A 243 -5.36 -7.80 -14.24
CA VAL A 243 -4.59 -6.69 -13.65
C VAL A 243 -4.27 -6.88 -12.17
N ASN A 244 -5.15 -7.50 -11.37
CA ASN A 244 -4.89 -7.66 -9.94
C ASN A 244 -3.65 -8.55 -9.66
N PRO A 245 -3.39 -9.65 -10.39
CA PRO A 245 -2.13 -10.38 -10.26
C PRO A 245 -0.88 -9.52 -10.56
N VAL A 246 -0.95 -8.64 -11.57
CA VAL A 246 0.16 -7.72 -11.91
C VAL A 246 0.38 -6.70 -10.79
N ILE A 247 -0.71 -6.11 -10.27
CA ILE A 247 -0.66 -5.19 -9.13
C ILE A 247 -0.05 -5.86 -7.91
N ARG A 248 -0.47 -7.10 -7.61
CA ARG A 248 0.06 -7.89 -6.50
C ARG A 248 1.55 -8.16 -6.68
N GLU A 249 1.99 -8.53 -7.87
CA GLU A 249 3.41 -8.75 -8.15
C GLU A 249 4.27 -7.50 -7.89
N ILE A 250 3.80 -6.33 -8.33
CA ILE A 250 4.47 -5.05 -8.04
C ILE A 250 4.47 -4.80 -6.52
N TRP A 251 3.32 -4.89 -5.87
CA TRP A 251 3.20 -4.62 -4.44
C TRP A 251 4.08 -5.54 -3.58
N ASP A 252 4.10 -6.84 -3.87
CA ASP A 252 4.92 -7.83 -3.17
C ASP A 252 6.41 -7.54 -3.34
N LEU A 253 6.85 -7.13 -4.54
CA LEU A 253 8.23 -6.73 -4.77
C LEU A 253 8.65 -5.57 -3.87
N TYR A 254 7.85 -4.50 -3.78
CA TYR A 254 8.18 -3.35 -2.93
C TYR A 254 8.14 -3.70 -1.45
N ARG A 255 7.18 -4.54 -1.01
CA ARG A 255 7.15 -5.03 0.37
C ARG A 255 8.39 -5.85 0.72
N LEU A 256 8.83 -6.73 -0.18
CA LEU A 256 10.04 -7.53 0.02
C LEU A 256 11.30 -6.65 0.06
N ARG A 257 11.39 -5.62 -0.80
CA ARG A 257 12.48 -4.63 -0.79
C ARG A 257 12.56 -3.89 0.54
N GLU A 258 11.43 -3.44 1.08
CA GLU A 258 11.39 -2.77 2.37
C GLU A 258 11.79 -3.71 3.51
N GLU A 259 11.24 -4.93 3.52
CA GLU A 259 11.49 -5.89 4.59
C GLU A 259 12.95 -6.35 4.59
N VAL A 260 13.54 -6.64 3.43
CA VAL A 260 14.95 -7.03 3.34
C VAL A 260 15.87 -5.88 3.77
N ALA A 261 15.58 -4.63 3.37
CA ALA A 261 16.35 -3.48 3.79
C ALA A 261 16.29 -3.26 5.31
N ALA A 262 15.11 -3.44 5.92
CA ALA A 262 14.94 -3.34 7.36
C ALA A 262 15.69 -4.45 8.12
N LEU A 263 15.65 -5.69 7.62
CA LEU A 263 16.40 -6.82 8.19
C LEU A 263 17.91 -6.63 8.05
N CYS A 264 18.39 -6.11 6.92
CA CYS A 264 19.81 -5.79 6.71
C CYS A 264 20.28 -4.66 7.63
N ALA A 265 19.49 -3.59 7.77
CA ALA A 265 19.79 -2.51 8.71
C ALA A 265 19.86 -3.01 10.17
N GLU A 266 18.96 -3.90 10.58
CA GLU A 266 18.98 -4.55 11.89
C GLU A 266 20.26 -5.38 12.08
N LYS A 267 20.61 -6.21 11.09
CA LYS A 267 21.86 -6.98 11.06
C LYS A 267 23.09 -6.08 11.22
N GLU A 268 23.17 -4.97 10.49
CA GLU A 268 24.29 -4.02 10.56
C GLU A 268 24.41 -3.36 11.94
N GLN A 269 23.29 -2.94 12.53
CA GLN A 269 23.28 -2.37 13.88
C GLN A 269 23.81 -3.35 14.93
N LEU A 270 23.45 -4.63 14.81
CA LEU A 270 23.94 -5.69 15.70
C LEU A 270 25.46 -5.90 15.56
N LEU A 271 25.97 -5.90 14.32
CA LEU A 271 27.41 -6.02 14.03
C LEU A 271 28.20 -4.83 14.57
N ALA A 272 27.69 -3.60 14.39
CA ALA A 272 28.33 -2.39 14.90
C ALA A 272 28.36 -2.33 16.44
N GLY A 273 27.27 -2.74 17.09
CA GLY A 273 27.18 -2.83 18.55
C GLY A 273 28.21 -3.78 19.15
N ARG A 274 28.45 -4.92 18.47
CA ARG A 274 29.48 -5.89 18.86
C ARG A 274 30.89 -5.32 18.76
N ALA A 275 31.27 -4.75 17.61
CA ALA A 275 32.59 -4.17 17.41
C ALA A 275 32.90 -3.10 18.48
N SER A 276 31.91 -2.29 18.85
CA SER A 276 32.02 -1.29 19.91
C SER A 276 32.19 -1.91 21.31
N ALA A 277 31.57 -3.04 21.60
CA ALA A 277 31.70 -3.74 22.89
C ALA A 277 33.05 -4.46 23.04
N GLU A 278 33.53 -5.10 21.96
CA GLU A 278 34.84 -5.75 21.91
C GLU A 278 35.98 -4.72 22.05
N ALA A 279 35.87 -3.57 21.37
CA ALA A 279 36.83 -2.47 21.53
C ALA A 279 36.87 -1.88 22.96
N ARG A 280 35.79 -2.02 23.73
CA ARG A 280 35.69 -1.54 25.12
C ARG A 280 36.18 -2.57 26.16
N SER A 281 36.41 -3.81 25.78
CA SER A 281 36.75 -4.91 26.69
C SER A 281 38.18 -5.42 26.49
N HIS A 282 39.15 -4.82 27.19
CA HIS A 282 40.54 -5.27 27.21
C HIS A 282 40.84 -6.40 28.21
N ASN A 283 39.82 -7.12 28.70
CA ASN A 283 40.05 -8.16 29.70
C ASN A 283 39.01 -9.28 29.59
N GLN A 284 39.22 -10.23 28.67
CA GLN A 284 38.47 -11.50 28.65
C GLN A 284 39.39 -12.67 29.04
N PRO A 285 38.97 -13.54 29.98
CA PRO A 285 39.68 -14.78 30.30
C PRO A 285 39.60 -15.78 29.13
N PRO A 286 40.42 -16.87 29.15
CA PRO A 286 40.53 -17.80 28.02
C PRO A 286 39.19 -18.43 27.62
N GLU A 287 39.00 -18.54 26.31
CA GLU A 287 37.83 -19.13 25.64
C GLU A 287 37.56 -20.56 26.14
N LEU A 288 36.33 -20.77 26.60
CA LEU A 288 35.72 -22.09 26.73
C LEU A 288 34.37 -22.01 26.03
N VAL A 289 34.26 -22.43 24.76
CA VAL A 289 33.17 -23.28 24.24
C VAL A 289 33.58 -23.88 22.88
N ASP A 290 33.57 -25.21 22.78
CA ASP A 290 33.43 -25.92 21.50
C ASP A 290 32.10 -25.51 20.85
N THR A 291 32.17 -24.53 19.94
CA THR A 291 31.03 -24.16 19.12
C THR A 291 30.78 -25.30 18.15
N GLU A 292 29.56 -25.84 18.05
CA GLU A 292 29.28 -26.88 17.04
C GLU A 292 29.37 -26.21 15.66
N PRO A 293 30.40 -26.50 14.83
CA PRO A 293 30.74 -25.69 13.64
C PRO A 293 29.60 -25.58 12.63
N GLU A 294 28.69 -26.55 12.67
CA GLU A 294 27.52 -26.61 11.81
C GLU A 294 26.53 -25.48 12.09
N MET A 295 26.33 -25.07 13.34
CA MET A 295 25.39 -24.00 13.67
C MET A 295 25.89 -22.62 13.26
N ALA A 296 27.19 -22.38 13.38
CA ALA A 296 27.82 -21.16 12.86
C ALA A 296 27.64 -21.09 11.33
N ARG A 297 27.82 -22.21 10.63
CA ARG A 297 27.61 -22.32 9.18
C ARG A 297 26.16 -22.01 8.78
N GLN A 298 25.16 -22.51 9.51
CA GLN A 298 23.75 -22.20 9.20
C GLN A 298 23.42 -20.71 9.41
N VAL A 299 23.98 -20.09 10.44
CA VAL A 299 23.85 -18.64 10.67
C VAL A 299 24.47 -17.83 9.52
N GLU A 300 25.65 -18.23 9.06
CA GLU A 300 26.29 -17.60 7.90
C GLU A 300 25.44 -17.74 6.63
N VAL A 301 24.83 -18.91 6.39
CA VAL A 301 23.92 -19.12 5.25
C VAL A 301 22.72 -18.18 5.31
N ILE A 302 22.10 -17.99 6.49
CA ILE A 302 20.95 -17.09 6.65
C ILE A 302 21.35 -15.65 6.29
N TRP A 303 22.48 -15.17 6.80
CA TRP A 303 22.92 -13.80 6.55
C TRP A 303 23.43 -13.56 5.14
N ALA A 304 24.13 -14.53 4.55
CA ALA A 304 24.53 -14.47 3.15
C ALA A 304 23.30 -14.52 2.23
N GLY A 305 22.29 -15.31 2.59
CA GLY A 305 21.02 -15.35 1.87
C GLY A 305 20.27 -14.00 1.95
N LEU A 306 20.30 -13.34 3.11
CA LEU A 306 19.70 -12.02 3.27
C LEU A 306 20.40 -10.97 2.39
N ASP A 307 21.74 -10.94 2.38
CA ASP A 307 22.51 -10.03 1.52
C ASP A 307 22.23 -10.32 0.03
N ALA A 308 22.24 -11.60 -0.36
CA ALA A 308 21.94 -12.00 -1.74
C ALA A 308 20.51 -11.67 -2.16
N ALA A 309 19.54 -11.77 -1.24
CA ALA A 309 18.18 -11.35 -1.50
C ALA A 309 18.08 -9.83 -1.67
N GLN A 310 18.79 -9.04 -0.87
CA GLN A 310 18.84 -7.59 -1.01
C GLN A 310 19.41 -7.20 -2.38
N ASP A 311 20.58 -7.72 -2.72
CA ASP A 311 21.27 -7.42 -3.99
C ASP A 311 20.40 -7.77 -5.20
N GLU A 312 19.67 -8.89 -5.14
CA GLU A 312 18.80 -9.35 -6.22
C GLU A 312 17.49 -8.55 -6.31
N LEU A 313 16.85 -8.25 -5.17
CA LEU A 313 15.61 -7.47 -5.12
C LEU A 313 15.82 -6.01 -5.54
N GLU A 314 17.00 -5.43 -5.34
CA GLU A 314 17.33 -4.07 -5.77
C GLU A 314 17.50 -3.93 -7.30
N GLN A 315 17.57 -5.04 -8.04
CA GLN A 315 17.60 -5.00 -9.50
C GLN A 315 16.26 -4.50 -10.08
N GLU A 316 16.33 -3.85 -11.24
CA GLU A 316 15.14 -3.36 -11.97
C GLU A 316 14.17 -4.51 -12.28
N VAL A 317 14.72 -5.67 -12.70
CA VAL A 317 13.98 -6.90 -12.93
C VAL A 317 14.69 -8.04 -12.20
N PRO A 318 14.27 -8.39 -10.98
CA PRO A 318 14.89 -9.47 -10.21
C PRO A 318 14.75 -10.83 -10.90
N ASP A 319 15.80 -11.65 -10.87
CA ASP A 319 15.79 -13.03 -11.34
C ASP A 319 15.08 -13.93 -10.31
N LYS A 320 13.86 -14.32 -10.66
CA LYS A 320 13.03 -15.22 -9.85
C LYS A 320 13.71 -16.55 -9.51
N HIS A 321 14.56 -17.10 -10.38
CA HIS A 321 15.28 -18.34 -10.06
C HIS A 321 16.35 -18.12 -8.99
N VAL A 322 17.01 -16.96 -8.99
CA VAL A 322 17.98 -16.60 -7.95
C VAL A 322 17.24 -16.42 -6.63
N LEU A 323 16.16 -15.65 -6.60
CA LEU A 323 15.35 -15.43 -5.40
C LEU A 323 14.78 -16.74 -4.84
N GLN A 324 14.27 -17.63 -5.70
CA GLN A 324 13.75 -18.94 -5.29
C GLN A 324 14.84 -19.75 -4.57
N ARG A 325 16.02 -19.88 -5.19
CA ARG A 325 17.13 -20.64 -4.61
C ARG A 325 17.58 -20.02 -3.28
N THR A 326 17.72 -18.70 -3.23
CA THR A 326 18.08 -17.97 -2.01
C THR A 326 17.07 -18.25 -0.89
N ALA A 327 15.77 -18.17 -1.20
CA ALA A 327 14.71 -18.45 -0.23
C ALA A 327 14.71 -19.91 0.25
N GLU A 328 14.93 -20.88 -0.64
CA GLU A 328 15.03 -22.30 -0.29
C GLU A 328 16.21 -22.58 0.66
N GLU A 329 17.38 -22.01 0.36
CA GLU A 329 18.59 -22.12 1.19
C GLU A 329 18.38 -21.49 2.57
N MET A 330 17.80 -20.28 2.63
CA MET A 330 17.46 -19.61 3.88
C MET A 330 16.47 -20.44 4.70
N LEU A 331 15.39 -20.95 4.09
CA LEU A 331 14.38 -21.77 4.79
C LEU A 331 14.98 -23.07 5.33
N ALA A 332 15.88 -23.71 4.59
CA ALA A 332 16.58 -24.91 5.06
C ALA A 332 17.46 -24.60 6.28
N ALA A 333 18.23 -23.51 6.24
CA ALA A 333 19.08 -23.08 7.33
C ALA A 333 18.28 -22.67 8.57
N LEU A 334 17.21 -21.89 8.39
CA LEU A 334 16.30 -21.50 9.47
C LEU A 334 15.65 -22.72 10.14
N LYS A 335 15.23 -23.73 9.37
CA LYS A 335 14.70 -25.01 9.92
C LYS A 335 15.77 -25.79 10.69
N ALA A 336 17.02 -25.79 10.22
CA ALA A 336 18.13 -26.43 10.92
C ALA A 336 18.41 -25.76 12.27
N VAL A 337 18.44 -24.42 12.29
CA VAL A 337 18.59 -23.62 13.52
C VAL A 337 17.44 -23.88 14.49
N ALA A 338 16.19 -23.80 14.03
CA ALA A 338 15.02 -24.08 14.87
C ALA A 338 15.03 -25.51 15.44
N GLY A 339 15.38 -26.50 14.60
CA GLY A 339 15.48 -27.90 15.00
C GLY A 339 16.60 -28.16 16.01
N TYR A 340 17.71 -27.41 15.93
CA TYR A 340 18.75 -27.43 16.96
C TYR A 340 18.23 -26.85 18.27
N CYS A 341 17.64 -25.65 18.25
CA CYS A 341 17.09 -25.00 19.44
C CYS A 341 16.06 -25.89 20.18
N ALA A 342 15.18 -26.55 19.43
CA ALA A 342 14.18 -27.46 19.98
C ALA A 342 14.79 -28.70 20.67
N LYS A 343 15.93 -29.20 20.20
CA LYS A 343 16.61 -30.37 20.79
C LYS A 343 17.31 -30.06 22.10
N VAL A 344 17.78 -28.83 22.29
CA VAL A 344 18.67 -28.50 23.42
C VAL A 344 17.97 -27.72 24.56
N GLY A 345 16.73 -27.25 24.35
CA GLY A 345 15.90 -26.64 25.41
C GLY A 345 16.48 -25.34 26.01
N ASP A 346 16.05 -24.97 27.23
CA ASP A 346 16.41 -23.70 27.91
C ASP A 346 17.92 -23.47 28.11
N ALA A 347 18.73 -24.54 28.16
CA ALA A 347 20.16 -24.45 28.46
C ALA A 347 21.00 -23.81 27.34
N VAL A 348 20.43 -23.59 26.14
CA VAL A 348 21.13 -23.11 24.95
C VAL A 348 20.64 -21.75 24.43
N VAL A 349 19.57 -21.15 24.96
CA VAL A 349 19.32 -19.71 24.72
C VAL A 349 20.55 -18.89 25.11
N MET A 350 21.33 -19.34 26.11
CA MET A 350 22.62 -18.77 26.50
C MET A 350 23.85 -19.24 25.67
N SER A 351 23.77 -20.35 24.94
CA SER A 351 24.91 -20.95 24.21
C SER A 351 24.83 -20.70 22.70
N ALA A 352 23.65 -20.70 22.09
CA ALA A 352 23.47 -20.31 20.70
C ALA A 352 23.69 -18.80 20.49
N ALA A 353 23.41 -17.97 21.51
CA ALA A 353 23.89 -16.59 21.62
C ALA A 353 25.44 -16.49 21.54
N LYS A 354 26.20 -17.54 21.86
CA LYS A 354 27.66 -17.57 21.72
C LYS A 354 28.12 -18.12 20.37
N VAL A 355 27.30 -18.90 19.68
CA VAL A 355 27.63 -19.63 18.44
C VAL A 355 27.64 -18.73 17.20
N GLY A 356 26.74 -17.75 17.13
CA GLY A 356 26.74 -16.73 16.07
C GLY A 356 27.63 -15.52 16.37
N GLY A 357 28.59 -15.64 17.30
CA GLY A 357 29.47 -14.55 17.69
C GLY A 357 28.83 -13.49 18.61
N GLY A 358 27.94 -13.87 19.52
CA GLY A 358 27.31 -12.94 20.48
C GLY A 358 25.94 -12.45 20.02
N ALA A 359 25.73 -11.13 20.08
CA ALA A 359 24.45 -10.46 19.79
C ALA A 359 23.80 -10.87 18.45
N VAL A 360 24.62 -11.20 17.44
CA VAL A 360 24.17 -11.63 16.10
C VAL A 360 23.50 -13.01 16.13
N GLY A 361 24.05 -13.95 16.91
CA GLY A 361 23.41 -15.25 17.12
C GLY A 361 22.10 -15.12 17.91
N THR A 362 22.07 -14.20 18.89
CA THR A 362 20.86 -13.91 19.67
C THR A 362 19.73 -13.32 18.82
N ALA A 363 20.05 -12.46 17.84
CA ALA A 363 19.03 -11.88 16.96
C ALA A 363 18.42 -12.91 16.01
N ILE A 364 19.21 -13.82 15.43
CA ILE A 364 18.65 -14.95 14.65
C ILE A 364 17.74 -15.79 15.54
N LEU A 365 18.16 -16.06 16.79
CA LEU A 365 17.32 -16.79 17.72
C LEU A 365 16.03 -16.03 18.04
N ASP A 366 16.06 -14.71 18.16
CA ASP A 366 14.86 -13.90 18.35
C ASP A 366 13.94 -14.00 17.12
N HIS A 367 14.48 -13.88 15.91
CA HIS A 367 13.73 -14.03 14.68
C HIS A 367 13.23 -15.46 14.40
N VAL A 368 13.89 -16.48 14.93
CA VAL A 368 13.52 -17.89 14.77
C VAL A 368 12.58 -18.38 15.86
N ALA A 369 12.81 -17.98 17.12
CA ALA A 369 12.13 -18.50 18.29
C ALA A 369 11.07 -17.56 18.87
N ASN A 370 11.20 -16.24 18.69
CA ASN A 370 10.33 -15.26 19.35
C ASN A 370 9.39 -14.54 18.38
N ASN A 371 9.88 -14.05 17.23
CA ASN A 371 9.06 -13.21 16.33
C ASN A 371 8.78 -13.82 14.94
N GLY A 372 9.53 -14.81 14.49
CA GLY A 372 9.28 -15.52 13.21
C GLY A 372 9.56 -14.71 11.94
N ARG A 373 10.08 -13.49 12.05
CA ARG A 373 10.18 -12.52 10.95
C ARG A 373 11.04 -13.00 9.78
N LEU A 374 12.25 -13.54 10.04
CA LEU A 374 13.12 -14.12 8.99
C LEU A 374 12.48 -15.33 8.30
N PHE A 375 11.70 -16.14 9.05
CA PHE A 375 10.94 -17.24 8.47
C PHE A 375 9.82 -16.76 7.56
N GLN A 376 9.14 -15.68 7.95
CA GLN A 376 8.08 -15.10 7.14
C GLN A 376 8.67 -14.46 5.87
N PHE A 377 9.72 -13.65 6.01
CA PHE A 377 10.45 -13.07 4.87
C PHE A 377 10.88 -14.15 3.86
N ALA A 378 11.52 -15.23 4.32
CA ALA A 378 11.98 -16.28 3.41
C ALA A 378 10.82 -17.06 2.75
N LYS A 379 9.63 -17.13 3.38
CA LYS A 379 8.44 -17.71 2.76
C LYS A 379 7.85 -16.77 1.70
N ASP A 380 7.72 -15.49 2.04
CA ASP A 380 7.16 -14.48 1.14
C ASP A 380 8.07 -14.32 -0.09
N LEU A 381 9.39 -14.34 0.11
CA LEU A 381 10.39 -14.34 -0.97
C LEU A 381 10.24 -15.57 -1.88
N PHE A 382 10.04 -16.75 -1.30
CA PHE A 382 9.80 -17.97 -2.07
C PHE A 382 8.51 -17.91 -2.88
N GLN A 383 7.42 -17.42 -2.27
CA GLN A 383 6.11 -17.28 -2.94
C GLN A 383 6.19 -16.31 -4.12
N TYR A 384 6.81 -15.15 -3.91
CA TYR A 384 7.08 -14.19 -4.98
C TYR A 384 7.88 -14.80 -6.14
N ALA A 385 8.93 -15.55 -5.81
CA ALA A 385 9.84 -16.15 -6.79
C ALA A 385 9.20 -17.27 -7.64
N VAL A 386 8.31 -18.08 -7.07
CA VAL A 386 7.66 -19.19 -7.80
C VAL A 386 6.51 -18.71 -8.71
N GLY A 387 6.11 -17.45 -8.56
CA GLY A 387 4.95 -16.87 -9.24
C GLY A 387 3.68 -17.20 -8.44
N GLY A 388 3.20 -16.20 -7.70
CA GLY A 388 1.86 -16.24 -7.11
C GLY A 388 0.77 -16.15 -8.17
#